data_AF-A0A4R9K4U3-F1
#
_entry.id   AF-A0A4R9K4U3-F1
#
_cell.length_a   1.000
_cell.length_b   1.000
_cell.length_c   1.000
_cell.angle_alpha   90.00
_cell.angle_beta   90.00
_cell.angle_gamma   90.00
#
_symmetry.space_group_name_H-M   'P 1'
#
loop_
_entity.id
_entity.type
_entity.pdbx_description
1 polymer ?
#
loop_
_entity_poly.entity_id
_entity_poly.type
_entity_poly.pdbx_seq_one_letter_code
_entity_poly.pdbx_strand_id
1 'polypeptide(L)'
;MKDFFTAFLERFKHPILYSVITALVVHNFDQIYYLAISPFHYTDMKPYDVMKRFIDLLADQRCERVWEPIILGGIFGTLILPIVDVFYSTLIAFAMSIKEKGVNWSKKSSWSIKINDARQIGQCLAESWEDSELWIGMDKLTFGSKCYLFRCSPHVTIRDVVVYNKKNNRVEHASGINDKLLGIVYQVFYLNLALVVTEGTIIDSNFINTFKKGDRENADLNLASSGKLRAGNLGTNDSNLIATIKSLPSDKTRKEITLVKSNLDIEAVTLPIEKRLFGEVEVKLGLF
;
A
#
# COMPACT_ATOMS: atom_id res chain seq x y z
N MET A 1 -3.24 1.19 -67.19
CA MET A 1 -4.42 0.40 -66.74
C MET A 1 -4.37 0.13 -65.24
N LYS A 2 -3.26 -0.37 -64.67
CA LYS A 2 -3.12 -0.54 -63.20
C LYS A 2 -3.41 0.74 -62.43
N ASP A 3 -2.80 1.86 -62.77
CA ASP A 3 -2.98 3.13 -62.01
C ASP A 3 -4.40 3.69 -62.04
N PHE A 4 -5.18 3.39 -63.07
CA PHE A 4 -6.59 3.75 -63.15
C PHE A 4 -7.44 2.90 -62.20
N PHE A 5 -7.17 1.58 -62.15
CA PHE A 5 -7.81 0.68 -61.18
C PHE A 5 -7.40 1.01 -59.74
N THR A 6 -6.14 1.38 -59.50
CA THR A 6 -5.67 1.79 -58.18
C THR A 6 -6.34 3.10 -57.75
N ALA A 7 -6.36 4.13 -58.60
CA ALA A 7 -7.03 5.40 -58.29
C ALA A 7 -8.56 5.27 -58.15
N PHE A 8 -9.18 4.34 -58.90
CA PHE A 8 -10.59 4.00 -58.78
C PHE A 8 -10.86 3.31 -57.43
N LEU A 9 -10.08 2.29 -57.05
CA LEU A 9 -10.18 1.59 -55.78
C LEU A 9 -9.85 2.48 -54.56
N GLU A 10 -8.93 3.43 -54.70
CA GLU A 10 -8.64 4.40 -53.65
C GLU A 10 -9.78 5.39 -53.41
N ARG A 11 -10.54 5.75 -54.45
CA ARG A 11 -11.76 6.56 -54.28
C ARG A 11 -12.88 5.80 -53.54
N PHE A 12 -12.90 4.46 -53.60
CA PHE A 12 -13.81 3.62 -52.80
C PHE A 12 -13.39 3.40 -51.35
N LYS A 13 -12.25 3.95 -50.90
CA LYS A 13 -11.85 3.93 -49.47
C LYS A 13 -12.69 4.88 -48.62
N HIS A 14 -13.49 5.77 -49.22
CA HIS A 14 -14.35 6.68 -48.45
C HIS A 14 -15.47 5.87 -47.76
N PRO A 15 -15.59 5.90 -46.42
CA PRO A 15 -16.52 5.03 -45.67
C PRO A 15 -17.97 5.13 -46.14
N ILE A 16 -18.39 6.34 -46.50
CA ILE A 16 -19.72 6.63 -47.06
C ILE A 16 -19.91 6.03 -48.46
N LEU A 17 -18.91 6.11 -49.33
CA LEU A 17 -19.03 5.58 -50.68
C LEU A 17 -19.03 4.05 -50.64
N TYR A 18 -18.22 3.46 -49.76
CA TYR A 18 -18.22 2.03 -49.50
C TYR A 18 -19.58 1.55 -48.99
N SER A 19 -20.15 2.20 -47.97
CA SER A 19 -21.45 1.81 -47.42
C SER A 19 -22.61 1.95 -48.43
N VAL A 20 -22.59 3.00 -49.27
CA VAL A 20 -23.56 3.18 -50.36
C VAL A 20 -23.48 2.07 -51.40
N ILE A 21 -22.27 1.66 -51.79
CA ILE A 21 -22.08 0.59 -52.77
C ILE A 21 -22.46 -0.75 -52.18
N THR A 22 -22.07 -1.03 -50.94
CA THR A 22 -22.47 -2.24 -50.25
C THR A 22 -23.99 -2.33 -50.15
N ALA A 23 -24.68 -1.24 -49.79
CA ALA A 23 -26.14 -1.22 -49.75
C ALA A 23 -26.77 -1.47 -51.13
N LEU A 24 -26.26 -0.82 -52.18
CA LEU A 24 -26.72 -1.03 -53.57
C LEU A 24 -26.52 -2.48 -54.04
N VAL A 25 -25.36 -3.07 -53.73
CA VAL A 25 -25.04 -4.46 -54.09
C VAL A 25 -25.93 -5.44 -53.33
N VAL A 26 -26.17 -5.21 -52.04
CA VAL A 26 -27.02 -6.07 -51.21
C VAL A 26 -28.48 -6.00 -51.65
N HIS A 27 -29.02 -4.80 -51.91
CA HIS A 27 -30.41 -4.64 -52.35
C HIS A 27 -30.67 -5.14 -53.78
N ASN A 28 -29.65 -5.16 -54.64
CA ASN A 28 -29.77 -5.68 -56.01
C ASN A 28 -29.08 -7.04 -56.20
N PHE A 29 -28.78 -7.73 -55.09
CA PHE A 29 -28.00 -8.97 -55.15
C PHE A 29 -28.68 -10.05 -55.98
N ASP A 30 -30.02 -10.09 -55.93
CA ASP A 30 -30.84 -11.00 -56.75
C ASP A 30 -30.50 -10.88 -58.25
N GLN A 31 -30.49 -9.67 -58.80
CA GLN A 31 -30.22 -9.42 -60.22
C GLN A 31 -28.74 -9.48 -60.55
N ILE A 32 -27.88 -8.99 -59.66
CA ILE A 32 -26.41 -9.06 -59.81
C ILE A 32 -25.96 -10.52 -59.87
N TYR A 33 -26.57 -11.39 -59.05
CA TYR A 33 -26.31 -12.82 -59.04
C TYR A 33 -26.70 -13.49 -60.37
N TYR A 34 -27.89 -13.19 -60.89
CA TYR A 34 -28.30 -13.68 -62.22
C TYR A 34 -27.38 -13.19 -63.34
N LEU A 35 -26.96 -11.93 -63.29
CA LEU A 35 -25.98 -11.36 -64.22
C LEU A 35 -24.63 -12.08 -64.16
N ALA A 36 -24.14 -12.38 -62.95
CA ALA A 36 -22.88 -13.07 -62.74
C ALA A 36 -22.90 -14.53 -63.23
N ILE A 37 -24.05 -15.20 -63.14
CA ILE A 37 -24.20 -16.62 -63.51
C ILE A 37 -24.59 -16.81 -64.99
N SER A 38 -25.26 -15.83 -65.59
CA SER A 38 -25.72 -15.91 -66.99
C SER A 38 -24.63 -16.29 -68.02
N PRO A 39 -23.35 -15.89 -67.91
CA PRO A 39 -22.32 -16.30 -68.85
C PRO A 39 -22.00 -17.80 -68.78
N PHE A 40 -22.21 -18.43 -67.61
CA PHE A 40 -21.94 -19.84 -67.38
C PHE A 40 -23.12 -20.74 -67.79
N HIS A 41 -24.32 -20.18 -67.93
CA HIS A 41 -25.56 -20.88 -68.32
C HIS A 41 -26.20 -20.24 -69.56
N TYR A 42 -25.40 -19.91 -70.57
CA TYR A 42 -25.84 -19.12 -71.73
C TYR A 42 -26.96 -19.78 -72.57
N THR A 43 -27.10 -21.11 -72.49
CA THR A 43 -28.14 -21.88 -73.19
C THR A 43 -29.52 -21.66 -72.58
N ASP A 44 -29.58 -21.46 -71.26
CA ASP A 44 -30.82 -21.32 -70.49
C ASP A 44 -31.09 -19.85 -70.13
N MET A 45 -30.04 -19.03 -70.08
CA MET A 45 -30.10 -17.61 -69.70
C MET A 45 -29.27 -16.78 -70.67
N LYS A 46 -29.92 -16.10 -71.62
CA LYS A 46 -29.23 -15.16 -72.51
C LYS A 46 -28.78 -13.93 -71.71
N PRO A 47 -27.47 -13.64 -71.61
CA PRO A 47 -26.96 -12.53 -70.80
C PRO A 47 -27.55 -11.16 -71.18
N TYR A 48 -27.84 -10.96 -72.47
CA TYR A 48 -28.49 -9.74 -72.95
C TYR A 48 -29.91 -9.56 -72.38
N ASP A 49 -30.70 -10.64 -72.32
CA ASP A 49 -32.07 -10.57 -71.81
C ASP A 49 -32.09 -10.36 -70.30
N VAL A 50 -31.14 -10.94 -69.58
CA VAL A 50 -30.95 -10.72 -68.13
C VAL A 50 -30.51 -9.28 -67.86
N MET A 51 -29.57 -8.74 -68.63
CA MET A 51 -29.13 -7.35 -68.53
C MET A 51 -30.28 -6.38 -68.84
N LYS A 52 -31.05 -6.64 -69.90
CA LYS A 52 -32.20 -5.81 -70.28
C LYS A 52 -33.27 -5.82 -69.19
N ARG A 53 -33.61 -6.99 -68.66
CA ARG A 53 -34.53 -7.10 -67.50
C ARG A 53 -34.03 -6.33 -66.30
N PHE A 54 -32.74 -6.39 -65.99
CA PHE A 54 -32.18 -5.62 -64.88
C PHE A 54 -32.32 -4.11 -65.10
N ILE A 55 -32.05 -3.62 -66.33
CA ILE A 55 -32.19 -2.20 -66.67
C ILE A 55 -33.66 -1.75 -66.61
N ASP A 56 -34.58 -2.54 -67.17
CA ASP A 56 -36.02 -2.25 -67.16
C ASP A 56 -36.54 -2.23 -65.71
N LEU A 57 -36.08 -3.16 -64.88
CA LEU A 57 -36.47 -3.29 -63.49
C LEU A 57 -35.89 -2.16 -62.63
N LEU A 58 -34.64 -1.75 -62.89
CA LEU A 58 -34.07 -0.52 -62.31
C LEU A 58 -34.84 0.72 -62.77
N ALA A 59 -35.37 0.75 -63.99
CA ALA A 59 -36.11 1.88 -64.53
C ALA A 59 -37.53 2.00 -63.94
N ASP A 60 -38.20 0.89 -63.65
CA ASP A 60 -39.52 0.86 -63.02
C ASP A 60 -39.45 1.01 -61.49
N GLN A 61 -38.45 0.40 -60.84
CA GLN A 61 -38.31 0.37 -59.37
C GLN A 61 -37.17 1.27 -58.87
N ARG A 62 -36.96 2.44 -59.51
CA ARG A 62 -35.86 3.36 -59.17
C ARG A 62 -35.82 3.75 -57.70
N CYS A 63 -36.99 3.95 -57.08
CA CYS A 63 -37.06 4.39 -55.70
C CYS A 63 -36.55 3.31 -54.73
N GLU A 64 -37.03 2.08 -54.86
CA GLU A 64 -36.72 0.97 -53.96
C GLU A 64 -35.33 0.38 -54.23
N ARG A 65 -34.92 0.30 -55.51
CA ARG A 65 -33.68 -0.39 -55.90
C ARG A 65 -32.46 0.50 -56.09
N VAL A 66 -32.66 1.81 -56.20
CA VAL A 66 -31.55 2.77 -56.39
C VAL A 66 -31.53 3.81 -55.29
N TRP A 67 -32.63 4.55 -55.09
CA TRP A 67 -32.63 5.68 -54.14
C TRP A 67 -32.60 5.24 -52.68
N GLU A 68 -33.43 4.28 -52.29
CA GLU A 68 -33.49 3.76 -50.91
C GLU A 68 -32.13 3.18 -50.44
N PRO A 69 -31.43 2.33 -51.21
CA PRO A 69 -30.10 1.85 -50.85
C PRO A 69 -29.04 2.97 -50.77
N ILE A 70 -29.13 3.98 -51.63
CA ILE A 70 -28.23 5.14 -51.58
C ILE A 70 -28.45 5.93 -50.28
N ILE A 71 -29.70 6.17 -49.91
CA ILE A 71 -30.05 6.89 -48.68
C ILE A 71 -29.66 6.08 -47.45
N LEU A 72 -30.01 4.79 -47.40
CA LEU A 72 -29.64 3.87 -46.31
C LEU A 72 -28.13 3.75 -46.15
N GLY A 73 -27.40 3.52 -47.24
CA GLY A 73 -25.95 3.46 -47.24
C GLY A 73 -25.32 4.78 -46.83
N GLY A 74 -25.89 5.91 -47.25
CA GLY A 74 -25.45 7.25 -46.84
C GLY A 74 -25.63 7.49 -45.34
N ILE A 75 -26.80 7.14 -44.78
CA ILE A 75 -27.11 7.25 -43.35
C ILE A 75 -26.19 6.35 -42.52
N PHE A 76 -26.00 5.09 -42.94
CA PHE A 76 -25.08 4.17 -42.26
C PHE A 76 -23.63 4.68 -42.27
N GLY A 77 -23.18 5.19 -43.42
CA GLY A 77 -21.82 5.70 -43.61
C GLY A 77 -21.53 6.98 -42.83
N THR A 78 -22.51 7.88 -42.73
CA THR A 78 -22.34 9.21 -42.11
C THR A 78 -22.64 9.22 -40.62
N LEU A 79 -23.61 8.45 -40.15
CA LEU A 79 -24.06 8.51 -38.76
C LEU A 79 -23.60 7.30 -37.96
N ILE A 80 -23.86 6.09 -38.46
CA ILE A 80 -23.67 4.87 -37.65
C ILE A 80 -22.18 4.55 -37.50
N LEU A 81 -21.42 4.56 -38.59
CA LEU A 81 -19.98 4.26 -38.59
C LEU A 81 -19.19 5.19 -37.65
N PRO A 82 -19.33 6.53 -37.71
CA PRO A 82 -18.64 7.43 -36.79
C PRO A 82 -19.08 7.29 -35.33
N ILE A 83 -20.37 7.04 -35.07
CA ILE A 83 -20.86 6.80 -33.70
C ILE A 83 -20.20 5.56 -33.10
N VAL A 84 -20.15 4.46 -33.85
CA VAL A 84 -19.51 3.22 -33.41
C VAL A 84 -18.02 3.45 -33.12
N ASP A 85 -17.32 4.20 -33.98
CA ASP A 85 -15.90 4.49 -33.80
C ASP A 85 -15.63 5.36 -32.56
N VAL A 86 -16.49 6.36 -32.30
CA VAL A 86 -16.45 7.15 -31.06
C VAL A 86 -16.70 6.27 -29.84
N PHE A 87 -17.70 5.40 -29.86
CA PHE A 87 -17.97 4.48 -28.75
C PHE A 87 -16.78 3.54 -28.47
N TYR A 88 -16.19 2.94 -29.51
CA TYR A 88 -15.02 2.09 -29.36
C TYR A 88 -13.81 2.86 -28.81
N SER A 89 -13.52 4.03 -29.36
CA SER A 89 -12.43 4.88 -28.90
C SER A 89 -12.60 5.31 -27.44
N THR A 90 -13.83 5.63 -27.04
CA THR A 90 -14.15 6.03 -25.67
C THR A 90 -14.01 4.86 -24.70
N LEU A 91 -14.45 3.66 -25.10
CA LEU A 91 -14.33 2.45 -24.29
C LEU A 91 -12.86 2.04 -24.11
N ILE A 92 -12.05 2.14 -25.17
CA ILE A 92 -10.60 1.90 -25.12
C ILE A 92 -9.91 2.93 -24.22
N ALA A 93 -10.25 4.21 -24.33
CA ALA A 93 -9.71 5.27 -23.49
C ALA A 93 -10.07 5.05 -22.00
N PHE A 94 -11.30 4.62 -21.72
CA PHE A 94 -11.74 4.27 -20.37
C PHE A 94 -10.96 3.07 -19.79
N ALA A 95 -10.78 2.01 -20.58
CA ALA A 95 -9.99 0.85 -20.19
C ALA A 95 -8.52 1.21 -19.90
N MET A 96 -7.91 2.07 -20.73
CA MET A 96 -6.56 2.58 -20.48
C MET A 96 -6.50 3.46 -19.23
N SER A 97 -7.50 4.31 -18.99
CA SER A 97 -7.57 5.13 -17.76
C SER A 97 -7.66 4.29 -16.50
N ILE A 98 -8.44 3.20 -16.51
CA ILE A 98 -8.51 2.25 -15.39
C ILE A 98 -7.16 1.54 -15.21
N LYS A 99 -6.51 1.11 -16.29
CA LYS A 99 -5.19 0.45 -16.21
C LYS A 99 -4.14 1.38 -15.59
N GLU A 100 -4.08 2.63 -16.03
CA GLU A 100 -3.13 3.62 -15.50
C GLU A 100 -3.45 4.04 -14.05
N LYS A 101 -4.73 4.21 -13.72
CA LYS A 101 -5.16 4.52 -12.34
C LYS A 101 -4.93 3.32 -11.42
N GLY A 102 -5.19 2.10 -11.85
CA GLY A 102 -5.01 0.87 -11.08
C GLY A 102 -3.55 0.63 -10.66
N VAL A 103 -2.58 0.92 -11.55
CA VAL A 103 -1.14 0.85 -11.23
C VAL A 103 -0.72 1.92 -10.20
N ASN A 104 -1.41 3.07 -10.16
CA ASN A 104 -1.14 4.14 -9.22
C ASN A 104 -1.89 4.02 -7.89
N TRP A 105 -2.97 3.24 -7.80
CA TRP A 105 -3.72 3.05 -6.56
C TRP A 105 -2.96 2.23 -5.53
N SER A 106 -2.25 1.17 -5.94
CA SER A 106 -1.41 0.40 -5.01
C SER A 106 -0.25 1.26 -4.47
N LYS A 107 0.38 2.05 -5.35
CA LYS A 107 1.41 3.02 -4.96
C LYS A 107 0.84 4.07 -4.02
N LYS A 108 -0.24 4.77 -4.39
CA LYS A 108 -0.89 5.80 -3.55
C LYS A 108 -1.33 5.26 -2.18
N SER A 109 -1.89 4.06 -2.13
CA SER A 109 -2.24 3.40 -0.87
C SER A 109 -0.99 3.16 -0.02
N SER A 110 0.09 2.62 -0.60
CA SER A 110 1.36 2.44 0.13
C SER A 110 1.97 3.74 0.64
N TRP A 111 1.87 4.84 -0.13
CA TRP A 111 2.35 6.15 0.29
C TRP A 111 1.49 6.74 1.40
N SER A 112 0.16 6.60 1.33
CA SER A 112 -0.74 7.04 2.40
C SER A 112 -0.49 6.28 3.71
N ILE A 113 -0.20 4.98 3.64
CA ILE A 113 0.19 4.16 4.78
C ILE A 113 1.54 4.65 5.34
N LYS A 114 2.57 4.81 4.49
CA LYS A 114 3.89 5.32 4.90
C LYS A 114 3.84 6.72 5.50
N ILE A 115 3.01 7.61 4.96
CA ILE A 115 2.86 9.00 5.46
C ILE A 115 2.10 9.01 6.79
N ASN A 116 1.04 8.21 6.92
CA ASN A 116 0.32 8.08 8.18
C ASN A 116 1.21 7.46 9.27
N ASP A 117 1.99 6.44 8.93
CA ASP A 117 2.99 5.84 9.81
C ASP A 117 4.03 6.89 10.23
N ALA A 118 4.60 7.65 9.29
CA ALA A 118 5.58 8.70 9.61
C ALA A 118 4.99 9.81 10.49
N ARG A 119 3.72 10.18 10.29
CA ARG A 119 3.04 11.20 11.11
C ARG A 119 2.77 10.68 12.52
N GLN A 120 2.31 9.44 12.67
CA GLN A 120 2.10 8.80 13.97
C GLN A 120 3.42 8.57 14.70
N ILE A 121 4.49 8.20 13.99
CA ILE A 121 5.86 8.12 14.51
C ILE A 121 6.32 9.50 14.99
N GLY A 122 6.20 10.52 14.14
CA GLY A 122 6.61 11.88 14.49
C GLY A 122 5.85 12.44 15.69
N GLN A 123 4.55 12.14 15.79
CA GLN A 123 3.74 12.53 16.94
C GLN A 123 4.10 11.75 18.21
N CYS A 124 4.28 10.42 18.13
CA CYS A 124 4.73 9.62 19.28
C CYS A 124 6.15 10.02 19.74
N LEU A 125 7.06 10.31 18.80
CA LEU A 125 8.40 10.82 19.12
C LEU A 125 8.34 12.21 19.74
N ALA A 126 7.48 13.11 19.23
CA ALA A 126 7.29 14.44 19.79
C ALA A 126 6.66 14.42 21.19
N GLU A 127 5.74 13.49 21.45
CA GLU A 127 5.07 13.32 22.75
C GLU A 127 5.92 12.52 23.76
N SER A 128 6.94 11.79 23.31
CA SER A 128 7.73 10.86 24.13
C SER A 128 9.22 10.89 23.77
N TRP A 129 9.75 12.10 23.61
CA TRP A 129 11.16 12.31 23.30
C TRP A 129 12.04 11.76 24.43
N GLU A 130 13.32 11.46 24.13
CA GLU A 130 14.34 11.07 25.11
C GLU A 130 14.75 12.23 26.04
N ASP A 131 13.78 13.06 26.43
CA ASP A 131 13.95 14.17 27.34
C ASP A 131 13.62 13.71 28.76
N SER A 132 14.64 13.22 29.45
CA SER A 132 14.49 12.78 30.84
C SER A 132 14.00 13.93 31.74
N GLU A 133 14.30 15.19 31.43
CA GLU A 133 13.85 16.35 32.21
C GLU A 133 12.34 16.56 32.09
N LEU A 134 11.77 16.34 30.90
CA LEU A 134 10.31 16.37 30.70
C LEU A 134 9.61 15.30 31.54
N TRP A 135 10.12 14.07 31.57
CA TRP A 135 9.56 12.99 32.37
C TRP A 135 9.71 13.21 33.88
N ILE A 136 10.79 13.88 34.28
CA ILE A 136 10.99 14.34 35.67
C ILE A 136 9.98 15.44 36.02
N GLY A 137 9.79 16.44 35.13
CA GLY A 137 8.83 17.52 35.33
C GLY A 137 7.36 17.07 35.35
N MET A 138 7.07 15.89 34.79
CA MET A 138 5.76 15.23 34.87
C MET A 138 5.58 14.33 36.09
N ASP A 139 6.51 14.31 37.05
CA ASP A 139 6.51 13.43 38.23
C ASP A 139 6.42 11.93 37.87
N LYS A 140 7.02 11.52 36.75
CA LYS A 140 7.05 10.11 36.31
C LYS A 140 8.38 9.42 36.61
N LEU A 141 9.48 10.17 36.53
CA LEU A 141 10.85 9.73 36.83
C LEU A 141 11.52 10.65 37.85
N THR A 142 12.51 10.17 38.58
CA THR A 142 13.30 11.01 39.50
C THR A 142 14.48 11.66 38.81
N PHE A 143 15.01 12.73 39.41
CA PHE A 143 16.26 13.36 38.98
C PHE A 143 17.40 12.32 38.88
N GLY A 144 18.15 12.37 37.77
CA GLY A 144 19.20 11.40 37.46
C GLY A 144 18.74 10.13 36.73
N SER A 145 17.45 9.99 36.44
CA SER A 145 16.96 8.91 35.59
C SER A 145 17.32 9.14 34.12
N LYS A 146 17.58 8.05 33.39
CA LYS A 146 17.84 8.09 31.94
C LYS A 146 16.88 7.15 31.22
N CYS A 147 16.25 7.66 30.19
CA CYS A 147 15.39 6.91 29.30
C CYS A 147 15.80 7.08 27.84
N TYR A 148 15.69 5.99 27.09
CA TYR A 148 16.13 5.90 25.71
C TYR A 148 15.10 5.13 24.90
N LEU A 149 14.90 5.56 23.67
CA LEU A 149 13.96 4.97 22.73
C LEU A 149 14.68 3.95 21.84
N PHE A 150 14.06 2.80 21.70
CA PHE A 150 14.58 1.70 20.88
C PHE A 150 13.49 1.09 20.04
N ARG A 151 13.86 0.56 18.88
CA ARG A 151 13.01 -0.41 18.19
C ARG A 151 12.94 -1.69 19.01
N CYS A 152 11.75 -2.27 19.19
CA CYS A 152 11.54 -3.49 19.96
C CYS A 152 11.01 -4.64 19.10
N SER A 153 11.13 -5.86 19.60
CA SER A 153 10.46 -7.03 19.03
C SER A 153 8.94 -6.96 19.31
N PRO A 154 8.06 -7.51 18.44
CA PRO A 154 6.60 -7.42 18.61
C PRO A 154 6.04 -8.02 19.91
N HIS A 155 6.81 -8.88 20.57
CA HIS A 155 6.40 -9.54 21.81
C HIS A 155 6.82 -8.77 23.06
N VAL A 156 7.53 -7.65 22.92
CA VAL A 156 7.98 -6.82 24.04
C VAL A 156 6.81 -6.00 24.57
N THR A 157 6.66 -5.99 25.88
CA THR A 157 5.58 -5.40 26.66
C THR A 157 6.13 -4.59 27.84
N ILE A 158 5.27 -3.82 28.48
CA ILE A 158 5.61 -3.02 29.66
C ILE A 158 6.08 -3.94 30.81
N ARG A 159 7.18 -3.55 31.49
CA ARG A 159 7.93 -4.30 32.54
C ARG A 159 8.89 -5.37 32.07
N ASP A 160 9.04 -5.56 30.76
CA ASP A 160 10.05 -6.49 30.27
C ASP A 160 11.44 -5.90 30.53
N VAL A 161 12.32 -6.76 31.03
CA VAL A 161 13.75 -6.46 31.09
C VAL A 161 14.31 -6.80 29.71
N VAL A 162 14.96 -5.83 29.09
CA VAL A 162 15.37 -5.95 27.70
C VAL A 162 16.87 -5.96 27.53
N VAL A 163 17.29 -6.61 26.45
CA VAL A 163 18.67 -6.67 25.96
C VAL A 163 18.71 -6.12 24.54
N TYR A 164 19.82 -5.50 24.16
CA TYR A 164 19.98 -4.97 22.81
C TYR A 164 20.53 -6.03 21.85
N ASN A 165 19.73 -6.44 20.87
CA ASN A 165 20.17 -7.34 19.81
C ASN A 165 20.77 -6.54 18.65
N LYS A 166 22.09 -6.47 18.60
CA LYS A 166 22.84 -5.75 17.56
C LYS A 166 22.56 -6.25 16.14
N LYS A 167 22.36 -7.56 15.96
CA LYS A 167 22.13 -8.16 14.63
C LYS A 167 20.82 -7.69 14.01
N ASN A 168 19.79 -7.56 14.84
CA ASN A 168 18.45 -7.16 14.42
C ASN A 168 18.15 -5.68 14.68
N ASN A 169 19.12 -4.94 15.25
CA ASN A 169 19.01 -3.54 15.64
C ASN A 169 17.71 -3.23 16.40
N ARG A 170 17.42 -4.05 17.41
CA ARG A 170 16.19 -3.96 18.21
C ARG A 170 16.39 -4.53 19.61
N VAL A 171 15.55 -4.11 20.54
CA VAL A 171 15.48 -4.67 21.88
C VAL A 171 14.60 -5.93 21.91
N GLU A 172 15.08 -6.93 22.63
CA GLU A 172 14.43 -8.22 22.83
C GLU A 172 14.39 -8.52 24.33
N HIS A 173 13.52 -9.44 24.75
CA HIS A 173 13.45 -9.87 26.15
C HIS A 173 14.77 -10.49 26.59
N ALA A 174 15.20 -10.16 27.82
CA ALA A 174 16.33 -10.84 28.44
C ALA A 174 16.00 -12.33 28.63
N SER A 175 16.87 -13.20 28.14
CA SER A 175 16.71 -14.66 28.29
C SER A 175 17.31 -15.15 29.60
N GLY A 176 18.28 -14.42 30.16
CA GLY A 176 18.87 -14.73 31.44
C GLY A 176 19.57 -13.55 32.11
N ILE A 177 19.97 -13.77 33.37
CA ILE A 177 20.59 -12.75 34.22
C ILE A 177 22.01 -12.37 33.78
N ASN A 178 22.65 -13.24 33.00
CA ASN A 178 24.00 -13.08 32.47
C ASN A 178 24.06 -12.24 31.20
N ASP A 179 22.91 -11.90 30.62
CA ASP A 179 22.85 -11.03 29.45
C ASP A 179 23.30 -9.60 29.82
N LYS A 180 23.81 -8.85 28.84
CA LYS A 180 24.04 -7.41 28.99
C LYS A 180 22.68 -6.72 29.00
N LEU A 181 22.14 -6.48 30.19
CA LEU A 181 20.81 -5.91 30.37
C LEU A 181 20.85 -4.42 30.03
N LEU A 182 19.89 -3.97 29.24
CA LEU A 182 19.80 -2.58 28.84
C LEU A 182 18.97 -1.77 29.84
N GLY A 183 17.86 -2.33 30.33
CA GLY A 183 16.96 -1.64 31.23
C GLY A 183 15.57 -2.26 31.24
N ILE A 184 14.60 -1.48 31.71
CA ILE A 184 13.20 -1.90 31.85
C ILE A 184 12.34 -1.12 30.85
N VAL A 185 11.46 -1.82 30.15
CA VAL A 185 10.49 -1.18 29.25
C VAL A 185 9.43 -0.45 30.07
N TYR A 186 9.47 0.88 30.01
CA TYR A 186 8.52 1.76 30.67
C TYR A 186 7.23 1.89 29.86
N GLN A 187 7.36 2.07 28.54
CA GLN A 187 6.22 2.21 27.64
C GLN A 187 6.53 1.59 26.28
N VAL A 188 5.50 1.02 25.64
CA VAL A 188 5.56 0.55 24.25
C VAL A 188 4.65 1.42 23.41
N PHE A 189 5.18 1.94 22.32
CA PHE A 189 4.47 2.77 21.34
C PHE A 189 4.12 1.96 20.09
N TYR A 190 3.32 2.56 19.23
CA TYR A 190 3.02 2.02 17.90
C TYR A 190 4.31 1.73 17.11
N LEU A 191 4.22 0.75 16.20
CA LEU A 191 5.31 0.32 15.30
C LEU A 191 6.51 -0.35 15.99
N ASN A 192 6.26 -0.96 17.17
CA ASN A 192 7.27 -1.66 17.95
C ASN A 192 8.43 -0.73 18.34
N LEU A 193 8.09 0.41 18.93
CA LEU A 193 9.04 1.28 19.61
C LEU A 193 8.83 1.15 21.11
N ALA A 194 9.89 1.17 21.90
CA ALA A 194 9.82 1.09 23.34
C ALA A 194 10.67 2.17 24.00
N LEU A 195 10.10 2.84 25.01
CA LEU A 195 10.88 3.66 25.95
C LEU A 195 11.45 2.75 27.02
N VAL A 196 12.78 2.72 27.09
CA VAL A 196 13.52 1.89 28.05
C VAL A 196 14.16 2.81 29.07
N VAL A 197 13.85 2.59 30.35
CA VAL A 197 14.54 3.27 31.46
C VAL A 197 15.76 2.44 31.80
N THR A 198 16.93 3.04 31.59
CA THR A 198 18.22 2.38 31.73
C THR A 198 18.84 2.65 33.10
N GLU A 199 18.58 3.82 33.68
CA GLU A 199 19.10 4.25 34.97
C GLU A 199 18.06 5.06 35.75
N GLY A 200 18.14 5.04 37.09
CA GLY A 200 17.37 5.89 37.98
C GLY A 200 16.15 5.22 38.62
N THR A 201 15.14 6.03 38.92
CA THR A 201 13.96 5.62 39.70
C THR A 201 12.67 6.05 39.01
N ILE A 202 11.73 5.11 38.91
CA ILE A 202 10.39 5.31 38.34
C ILE A 202 9.41 5.56 39.48
N ILE A 203 8.73 6.70 39.47
CA ILE A 203 7.72 7.10 40.47
C ILE A 203 6.29 7.12 39.90
N ASP A 204 6.14 6.81 38.62
CA ASP A 204 4.85 6.77 37.94
C ASP A 204 3.91 5.72 38.53
N SER A 205 2.82 6.20 39.13
CA SER A 205 1.77 5.37 39.72
C SER A 205 1.09 4.45 38.70
N ASN A 206 0.96 4.86 37.44
CA ASN A 206 0.37 4.02 36.39
C ASN A 206 1.25 2.81 36.08
N PHE A 207 2.56 3.03 35.97
CA PHE A 207 3.52 1.96 35.79
C PHE A 207 3.52 1.01 37.00
N ILE A 208 3.55 1.53 38.22
CA ILE A 208 3.53 0.74 39.46
C ILE A 208 2.22 -0.06 39.59
N ASN A 209 1.10 0.51 39.17
CA ASN A 209 -0.20 -0.15 39.20
C ASN A 209 -0.32 -1.33 38.23
N THR A 210 0.64 -1.52 37.31
CA THR A 210 0.66 -2.72 36.48
C THR A 210 1.00 -3.99 37.29
N PHE A 211 1.73 -3.86 38.41
CA PHE A 211 2.03 -4.96 39.33
C PHE A 211 0.80 -5.40 40.13
N LYS A 212 0.73 -6.66 40.57
CA LYS A 212 -0.39 -7.15 41.39
C LYS A 212 -0.38 -6.46 42.75
N LYS A 213 -1.55 -6.34 43.40
CA LYS A 213 -1.71 -5.56 44.64
C LYS A 213 -0.72 -5.95 45.76
N GLY A 214 -0.38 -7.24 45.90
CA GLY A 214 0.63 -7.71 46.87
C GLY A 214 2.08 -7.45 46.45
N ASP A 215 2.36 -7.49 45.14
CA ASP A 215 3.68 -7.23 44.55
C ASP A 215 4.07 -5.74 44.60
N ARG A 216 3.10 -4.86 44.91
CA ARG A 216 3.33 -3.42 45.02
C ARG A 216 3.99 -3.06 46.34
N GLU A 217 4.03 -3.93 47.35
CA GLU A 217 4.67 -3.61 48.63
C GLU A 217 6.20 -3.53 48.50
N ASN A 218 6.90 -3.19 49.60
CA ASN A 218 8.36 -3.14 49.56
C ASN A 218 8.88 -4.52 49.15
N ALA A 219 9.46 -4.61 47.95
CA ALA A 219 9.82 -5.87 47.33
C ALA A 219 11.04 -5.74 46.42
N ASP A 220 11.79 -6.83 46.33
CA ASP A 220 12.86 -7.00 45.36
C ASP A 220 12.24 -7.43 44.02
N LEU A 221 12.60 -6.79 42.91
CA LEU A 221 12.12 -7.15 41.57
C LEU A 221 13.17 -7.98 40.85
N ASN A 222 12.84 -9.26 40.67
CA ASN A 222 13.72 -10.25 40.05
C ASN A 222 13.29 -10.53 38.61
N LEU A 223 14.25 -10.94 37.78
CA LEU A 223 14.00 -11.39 36.43
C LEU A 223 13.30 -12.76 36.43
N ALA A 224 12.08 -12.82 35.90
CA ALA A 224 11.38 -14.08 35.67
C ALA A 224 11.87 -14.78 34.40
N SER A 225 11.63 -16.09 34.28
CA SER A 225 11.91 -16.88 33.07
C SER A 225 11.16 -16.39 31.83
N SER A 226 10.13 -15.57 32.00
CA SER A 226 9.39 -14.92 30.92
C SER A 226 9.98 -13.59 30.45
N GLY A 227 11.14 -13.16 30.97
CA GLY A 227 11.75 -11.85 30.68
C GLY A 227 11.14 -10.67 31.46
N LYS A 228 10.10 -10.93 32.28
CA LYS A 228 9.37 -9.91 33.05
C LYS A 228 9.95 -9.69 34.43
N LEU A 229 9.82 -8.47 34.92
CA LEU A 229 9.98 -8.21 36.35
C LEU A 229 8.86 -8.83 37.17
N ARG A 230 9.24 -9.56 38.21
CA ARG A 230 8.33 -10.13 39.19
C ARG A 230 8.80 -9.75 40.58
N ALA A 231 7.86 -9.42 41.46
CA ALA A 231 8.16 -9.20 42.86
C ALA A 231 8.56 -10.50 43.57
N GLY A 232 9.66 -10.43 44.28
CA GLY A 232 10.17 -11.40 45.24
C GLY A 232 10.20 -10.82 46.66
N ASN A 233 10.80 -11.57 47.58
CA ASN A 233 10.90 -11.16 48.97
C ASN A 233 11.99 -10.09 49.13
N LEU A 234 11.70 -9.04 49.90
CA LEU A 234 12.67 -7.97 50.16
C LEU A 234 13.87 -8.47 50.97
N GLY A 235 15.09 -8.12 50.56
CA GLY A 235 16.32 -8.40 51.31
C GLY A 235 16.88 -9.80 51.09
N THR A 236 16.37 -10.53 50.09
CA THR A 236 17.07 -11.72 49.61
C THR A 236 18.26 -11.28 48.77
N ASN A 237 19.46 -11.76 49.10
CA ASN A 237 20.65 -11.67 48.23
C ASN A 237 20.45 -12.58 47.01
N ASP A 238 19.45 -12.26 46.19
CA ASP A 238 19.14 -12.97 44.97
C ASP A 238 20.01 -12.39 43.85
N SER A 239 20.80 -13.24 43.20
CA SER A 239 21.63 -12.83 42.05
C SER A 239 20.79 -12.32 40.88
N ASN A 240 19.46 -12.52 40.94
CA ASN A 240 18.49 -12.10 39.95
C ASN A 240 17.85 -10.72 40.18
N LEU A 241 18.28 -9.97 41.19
CA LEU A 241 17.75 -8.65 41.51
C LEU A 241 18.02 -7.62 40.41
N ILE A 242 16.96 -7.04 39.83
CA ILE A 242 17.04 -6.00 38.80
C ILE A 242 16.71 -4.61 39.35
N ALA A 243 15.67 -4.52 40.17
CA ALA A 243 15.16 -3.27 40.72
C ALA A 243 14.53 -3.52 42.10
N THR A 244 14.23 -2.47 42.86
CA THR A 244 13.50 -2.57 44.13
C THR A 244 12.31 -1.64 44.12
N ILE A 245 11.16 -2.12 44.59
CA ILE A 245 10.00 -1.28 44.88
C ILE A 245 10.08 -0.88 46.35
N LYS A 246 10.08 0.42 46.64
CA LYS A 246 10.05 0.95 48.00
C LYS A 246 9.00 2.03 48.14
N SER A 247 8.43 2.14 49.34
CA SER A 247 7.57 3.26 49.70
C SER A 247 8.45 4.46 50.03
N LEU A 248 8.06 5.67 49.60
CA LEU A 248 8.85 6.85 49.91
C LEU A 248 8.92 7.08 51.43
N PRO A 249 10.07 7.51 51.97
CA PRO A 249 10.21 7.81 53.40
C PRO A 249 9.23 8.89 53.89
N SER A 250 8.90 9.85 53.02
CA SER A 250 8.02 10.99 53.30
C SER A 250 6.54 10.72 53.08
N ASP A 251 6.18 9.74 52.23
CA ASP A 251 4.79 9.41 51.91
C ASP A 251 4.66 7.91 51.63
N LYS A 252 4.09 7.17 52.59
CA LYS A 252 3.89 5.71 52.50
C LYS A 252 2.89 5.29 51.41
N THR A 253 2.12 6.23 50.86
CA THR A 253 1.19 5.96 49.75
C THR A 253 1.88 6.00 48.40
N ARG A 254 2.98 6.76 48.28
CA ARG A 254 3.80 6.83 47.08
C ARG A 254 4.87 5.76 47.10
N LYS A 255 5.06 5.14 45.94
CA LYS A 255 6.03 4.06 45.75
C LYS A 255 6.96 4.44 44.62
N GLU A 256 8.17 3.93 44.70
CA GLU A 256 9.22 4.17 43.73
C GLU A 256 9.90 2.86 43.35
N ILE A 257 10.27 2.72 42.08
CA ILE A 257 10.99 1.58 41.56
C ILE A 257 12.39 2.03 41.18
N THR A 258 13.39 1.68 42.00
CA THR A 258 14.79 2.02 41.76
C THR A 258 15.49 0.86 41.06
N LEU A 259 16.11 1.13 39.91
CA LEU A 259 16.96 0.17 39.22
C LEU A 259 18.25 -0.05 40.02
N VAL A 260 18.60 -1.32 40.29
CA VAL A 260 19.75 -1.69 41.14
C VAL A 260 20.89 -2.32 40.35
N LYS A 261 20.61 -2.93 39.18
CA LYS A 261 21.59 -3.79 38.51
C LYS A 261 22.54 -3.04 37.55
N SER A 262 23.80 -3.51 37.53
CA SER A 262 25.01 -2.82 37.06
C SER A 262 25.64 -3.32 35.74
N ASN A 263 25.00 -4.25 35.01
CA ASN A 263 25.55 -4.78 33.75
C ASN A 263 24.90 -4.13 32.51
N LEU A 264 24.98 -2.80 32.46
CA LEU A 264 24.40 -1.97 31.40
C LEU A 264 25.14 -2.20 30.07
N ASP A 265 24.40 -2.40 28.97
CA ASP A 265 24.99 -2.37 27.63
C ASP A 265 25.34 -0.93 27.18
N ILE A 266 26.49 -0.43 27.65
CA ILE A 266 26.99 0.93 27.35
C ILE A 266 27.08 1.17 25.84
N GLU A 267 27.43 0.15 25.07
CA GLU A 267 27.53 0.25 23.61
C GLU A 267 26.17 0.53 22.98
N ALA A 268 25.08 -0.02 23.51
CA ALA A 268 23.74 0.23 23.00
C ALA A 268 23.22 1.63 23.38
N VAL A 269 23.54 2.10 24.59
CA VAL A 269 23.10 3.42 25.10
C VAL A 269 23.83 4.58 24.41
N THR A 270 25.07 4.36 23.98
CA THR A 270 25.88 5.37 23.27
C THR A 270 25.56 5.47 21.77
N LEU A 271 24.70 4.59 21.24
CA LEU A 271 24.30 4.67 19.84
C LEU A 271 23.47 5.94 19.58
N PRO A 272 23.71 6.64 18.47
CA PRO A 272 22.86 7.76 18.07
C PRO A 272 21.43 7.27 17.82
N ILE A 273 20.45 8.14 18.07
CA ILE A 273 19.02 7.80 17.98
C ILE A 273 18.67 7.27 16.59
N GLU A 274 19.27 7.81 15.53
CA GLU A 274 19.04 7.38 14.16
C GLU A 274 19.43 5.90 13.99
N LYS A 275 20.59 5.51 14.56
CA LYS A 275 21.06 4.13 14.49
C LYS A 275 20.18 3.20 15.33
N ARG A 276 19.68 3.63 16.49
CA ARG A 276 18.79 2.81 17.34
C ARG A 276 17.41 2.59 16.74
N LEU A 277 16.88 3.55 15.99
CA LEU A 277 15.54 3.49 15.41
C LEU A 277 15.54 2.91 14.00
N PHE A 278 16.53 3.26 13.17
CA PHE A 278 16.54 2.96 11.74
C PHE A 278 17.64 2.00 11.29
N GLY A 279 18.64 1.72 12.14
CA GLY A 279 19.76 0.85 11.82
C GLY A 279 20.88 1.56 11.06
N GLU A 280 21.74 0.81 10.37
CA GLU A 280 22.77 1.41 9.50
C GLU A 280 22.10 2.06 8.29
N VAL A 281 22.12 3.39 8.29
CA VAL A 281 21.80 4.19 7.11
C VAL A 281 23.06 4.18 6.23
N GLU A 282 23.29 3.08 5.48
CA GLU A 282 24.13 3.16 4.29
C GLU A 282 23.40 4.00 3.24
N VAL A 283 23.40 5.31 3.43
CA VAL A 283 23.20 6.23 2.32
C VAL A 283 24.51 6.23 1.55
N LYS A 284 24.66 5.24 0.66
CA LYS A 284 25.46 5.44 -0.55
C LYS A 284 24.73 6.51 -1.34
N LEU A 285 25.05 7.77 -1.05
CA LEU A 285 24.92 8.84 -2.03
C LEU A 285 25.86 8.47 -3.18
N GLY A 286 25.35 7.64 -4.08
CA GLY A 286 25.87 7.53 -5.44
C GLY A 286 25.60 8.87 -6.10
N LEU A 287 26.50 9.83 -5.85
CA LEU A 287 26.67 10.96 -6.74
C LEU A 287 27.16 10.38 -8.07
N PHE A 288 26.41 10.75 -9.11
CA PHE A 288 26.69 10.50 -10.52
C PHE A 288 28.15 10.82 -10.90
#